data_AF-A0AAE7DHW4-F1
#
_entry.id   AF-A0AAE7DHW4-F1
#
_cell.length_a   1.000
_cell.length_b   1.000
_cell.length_c   1.000
_cell.angle_alpha   90.00
_cell.angle_beta   90.00
_cell.angle_gamma   90.00
#
_symmetry.space_group_name_H-M   'P 1'
#
loop_
_entity.id
_entity.type
_entity.pdbx_description
1 polymer ?
#
loop_
_entity_poly.entity_id
_entity_poly.type
_entity_poly.pdbx_seq_one_letter_code
_entity_poly.pdbx_strand_id
1 'polypeptide(L)'
;MLFTQRSTHTPFLLCLAIFITFWLVQLNAFNIIVWSYNFCHFLYGLCAALLLGYVTIPTRFFKQSLRDNFHALKTGIPWSPWGGLIIVLFLSAYNEMYVDPRENGIPFSAAYQNFVADMLGLALCLTLSHFTFRDRLGNTRTDYATSSEVGSIPSA
;
A
#
# COMPACT_ATOMS: atom_id res chain seq x y z
N MET A 1 -3.48 28.42 -8.10
CA MET A 1 -2.63 27.23 -7.90
C MET A 1 -3.43 26.17 -7.17
N LEU A 2 -3.97 25.19 -7.90
CA LEU A 2 -4.92 24.15 -7.47
C LEU A 2 -4.22 22.87 -6.96
N PHE A 3 -3.36 22.98 -5.95
CA PHE A 3 -2.79 21.79 -5.29
C PHE A 3 -2.75 22.00 -3.77
N THR A 4 -3.92 22.27 -3.20
CA THR A 4 -4.14 22.27 -1.76
C THR A 4 -4.39 20.83 -1.30
N GLN A 5 -3.45 20.28 -0.52
CA GLN A 5 -3.59 19.05 0.29
C GLN A 5 -3.82 17.75 -0.52
N ARG A 6 -2.75 17.02 -0.85
CA ARG A 6 -2.85 15.67 -1.47
C ARG A 6 -3.61 14.73 -0.54
N SER A 7 -4.70 14.15 -1.07
CA SER A 7 -5.65 13.31 -0.34
C SER A 7 -4.99 12.02 0.16
N THR A 8 -5.15 11.71 1.44
CA THR A 8 -4.73 10.44 2.04
C THR A 8 -5.43 9.22 1.45
N HIS A 9 -6.46 9.41 0.62
CA HIS A 9 -7.17 8.35 -0.08
C HIS A 9 -6.60 8.04 -1.47
N THR A 10 -5.67 8.84 -1.98
CA THR A 10 -5.12 8.66 -3.33
C THR A 10 -4.48 7.28 -3.55
N PRO A 11 -3.68 6.71 -2.61
CA PRO A 11 -3.13 5.36 -2.77
C PRO A 11 -4.23 4.29 -2.91
N PHE A 12 -5.27 4.38 -2.07
CA PHE A 12 -6.43 3.48 -2.13
C PHE A 12 -7.19 3.60 -3.45
N LEU A 13 -7.51 4.83 -3.90
CA LEU A 13 -8.24 5.05 -5.14
C LEU A 13 -7.44 4.58 -6.37
N LEU A 14 -6.11 4.79 -6.36
CA LEU A 14 -5.24 4.27 -7.42
C LEU A 14 -5.26 2.74 -7.46
N CYS A 15 -5.15 2.09 -6.30
CA CYS A 15 -5.24 0.65 -6.20
C CYS A 15 -6.58 0.12 -6.72
N LEU A 16 -7.69 0.75 -6.33
CA LEU A 16 -9.03 0.40 -6.80
C LEU A 16 -9.15 0.57 -8.33
N ALA A 17 -8.62 1.65 -8.89
CA ALA A 17 -8.62 1.87 -10.33
C ALA A 17 -7.84 0.76 -11.07
N ILE A 18 -6.65 0.40 -10.59
CA ILE A 18 -5.84 -0.69 -11.17
C ILE A 18 -6.61 -2.02 -11.11
N PHE A 19 -7.23 -2.36 -9.97
CA PHE A 19 -8.02 -3.58 -9.82
C PHE A 19 -9.19 -3.62 -10.80
N ILE A 20 -9.96 -2.53 -10.89
CA ILE A 20 -11.10 -2.45 -11.82
C ILE A 20 -10.62 -2.60 -13.27
N THR A 21 -9.55 -1.89 -13.66
CA THR A 21 -8.97 -1.99 -15.01
C THR A 21 -8.49 -3.41 -15.30
N PHE A 22 -7.78 -4.06 -14.35
CA PHE A 22 -7.35 -5.44 -14.50
C PHE A 22 -8.53 -6.37 -14.75
N TRP A 23 -9.59 -6.28 -13.93
CA TRP A 23 -10.79 -7.10 -14.09
C TRP A 23 -11.49 -6.87 -15.42
N LEU A 24 -11.64 -5.61 -15.84
CA LEU A 24 -12.27 -5.27 -17.11
C LEU A 24 -11.50 -5.88 -18.29
N VAL A 25 -10.17 -5.78 -18.28
CA VAL A 25 -9.32 -6.36 -19.34
C VAL A 25 -9.34 -7.88 -19.28
N GLN A 26 -9.16 -8.46 -18.10
CA GLN A 26 -9.09 -9.91 -17.88
C GLN A 26 -10.38 -10.63 -18.34
N LEU A 27 -11.55 -10.00 -18.13
CA LEU A 27 -12.83 -10.60 -18.48
C LEU A 27 -13.28 -10.33 -19.91
N ASN A 28 -12.95 -9.16 -20.48
CA ASN A 28 -13.60 -8.70 -21.72
C ASN A 28 -12.63 -8.57 -22.91
N ALA A 29 -11.32 -8.54 -22.68
CA ALA A 29 -10.36 -8.23 -23.74
C ALA A 29 -9.27 -9.29 -23.86
N PHE A 30 -8.62 -9.66 -22.76
CA PHE A 30 -7.40 -10.44 -22.82
C PHE A 30 -7.11 -11.20 -21.51
N ASN A 31 -6.76 -12.49 -21.61
CA ASN A 31 -6.38 -13.29 -20.46
C ASN A 31 -4.93 -13.00 -20.05
N ILE A 32 -4.75 -11.95 -19.23
CA ILE A 32 -3.46 -11.49 -18.72
C ILE A 32 -2.80 -12.57 -17.86
N ILE A 33 -3.57 -13.27 -17.01
CA ILE A 33 -3.05 -14.29 -16.08
C ILE A 33 -2.29 -15.38 -16.83
N VAL A 34 -2.85 -15.87 -17.94
CA VAL A 34 -2.22 -16.90 -18.77
C VAL A 34 -1.06 -16.32 -19.58
N TRP A 35 -1.20 -15.09 -20.06
CA TRP A 35 -0.17 -14.47 -20.90
C TRP A 35 1.11 -14.10 -20.15
N SER A 36 0.97 -13.50 -18.97
CA SER A 36 2.11 -13.08 -18.17
C SER A 36 1.77 -13.11 -16.69
N TYR A 37 2.06 -14.26 -16.08
CA TYR A 37 1.91 -14.44 -14.64
C TYR A 37 2.81 -13.47 -13.84
N ASN A 38 4.03 -13.21 -14.33
CA ASN A 38 4.92 -12.19 -13.76
C ASN A 38 4.30 -10.79 -13.78
N PHE A 39 3.48 -10.44 -14.77
CA PHE A 39 2.79 -9.15 -14.76
C PHE A 39 1.71 -9.09 -13.66
N CYS A 40 1.04 -10.22 -13.37
CA CYS A 40 0.14 -10.31 -12.22
C CYS A 40 0.88 -10.12 -10.89
N HIS A 41 2.07 -10.71 -10.75
CA HIS A 41 2.95 -10.48 -9.59
C HIS A 41 3.38 -9.02 -9.47
N PHE A 42 3.81 -8.40 -10.56
CA PHE A 42 4.10 -6.97 -10.58
C PHE A 42 2.92 -6.11 -10.09
N LEU A 43 1.71 -6.38 -10.58
CA LEU A 43 0.51 -5.68 -10.11
C LEU A 43 0.19 -6.01 -8.64
N TYR A 44 0.41 -7.25 -8.20
CA TYR A 44 0.27 -7.64 -6.81
C TYR A 44 1.21 -6.83 -5.92
N GLY A 45 2.51 -6.80 -6.19
CA GLY A 45 3.49 -6.05 -5.41
C GLY A 45 3.15 -4.55 -5.31
N LEU A 46 2.69 -3.95 -6.41
CA LEU A 46 2.23 -2.56 -6.44
C LEU A 46 0.97 -2.35 -5.59
N CYS A 47 -0.10 -3.10 -5.86
CA CYS A 47 -1.40 -2.94 -5.19
C CYS A 47 -1.36 -3.34 -3.71
N ALA A 48 -0.64 -4.40 -3.37
CA ALA A 48 -0.45 -4.84 -2.00
C ALA A 48 0.24 -3.76 -1.17
N ALA A 49 1.26 -3.07 -1.70
CA ALA A 49 1.89 -1.97 -0.96
C ALA A 49 0.99 -0.74 -0.80
N LEU A 50 0.22 -0.41 -1.83
CA LEU A 50 -0.77 0.66 -1.76
C LEU A 50 -1.84 0.38 -0.67
N LEU A 51 -2.23 -0.87 -0.46
CA LEU A 51 -3.21 -1.24 0.57
C LEU A 51 -2.60 -1.47 1.96
N LEU A 52 -1.53 -2.26 2.06
CA LEU A 52 -0.94 -2.65 3.33
C LEU A 52 -0.19 -1.50 4.01
N GLY A 53 0.12 -0.42 3.28
CA GLY A 53 0.56 0.83 3.88
C GLY A 53 -0.46 1.49 4.81
N TYR A 54 -1.75 1.10 4.75
CA TYR A 54 -2.78 1.50 5.72
C TYR A 54 -2.85 0.55 6.94
N VAL A 55 -2.18 -0.62 6.91
CA VAL A 55 -2.23 -1.60 8.03
C VAL A 55 -1.25 -1.22 9.13
N THR A 56 -0.19 -0.46 8.83
CA THR A 56 0.76 0.04 9.85
C THR A 56 0.18 1.11 10.78
N ILE A 57 -1.13 1.33 10.74
CA ILE A 57 -1.83 2.23 11.64
C ILE A 57 -1.98 1.53 12.99
N PRO A 58 -1.60 2.17 14.11
CA PRO A 58 -1.80 1.61 15.43
C PRO A 58 -3.26 1.18 15.63
N THR A 59 -3.48 -0.04 16.10
CA THR A 59 -4.79 -0.64 16.42
C THR A 59 -5.67 0.21 17.36
N ARG A 60 -5.08 1.22 18.00
CA ARG A 60 -5.75 2.24 18.82
C ARG A 60 -6.75 3.12 18.05
N PHE A 61 -6.80 3.05 16.71
CA PHE A 61 -7.77 3.78 15.88
C PHE A 61 -9.07 3.04 15.57
N PHE A 62 -9.19 1.75 15.89
CA PHE A 62 -10.51 1.12 15.97
C PHE A 62 -11.19 1.59 17.26
N LYS A 63 -11.61 2.85 17.27
CA LYS A 63 -12.46 3.38 18.34
C LYS A 63 -13.78 2.61 18.31
N GLN A 64 -14.33 2.32 19.48
CA GLN A 64 -15.52 1.47 19.63
C GLN A 64 -16.80 2.04 18.95
N SER A 65 -16.79 3.29 18.48
CA SER A 65 -17.94 3.96 17.87
C SER A 65 -17.85 4.09 16.35
N LEU A 66 -18.92 3.68 15.64
CA LEU A 66 -19.07 3.86 14.19
C LEU A 66 -18.93 5.33 13.74
N ARG A 67 -19.32 6.28 14.59
CA ARG A 67 -19.23 7.72 14.30
C ARG A 67 -17.78 8.17 14.19
N ASP A 68 -16.91 7.65 15.05
CA ASP A 68 -15.49 8.00 15.06
C ASP A 68 -14.78 7.40 13.85
N ASN A 69 -15.15 6.17 13.46
CA ASN A 69 -14.64 5.53 12.26
C ASN A 69 -15.06 6.30 10.99
N PHE A 70 -16.32 6.77 10.93
CA PHE A 70 -16.79 7.59 9.81
C PHE A 70 -16.10 8.95 9.76
N HIS A 71 -15.86 9.58 10.92
CA HIS A 71 -15.10 10.82 10.99
C HIS A 71 -13.65 10.61 10.51
N ALA A 72 -12.98 9.54 10.94
CA ALA A 72 -11.63 9.19 10.50
C ALA A 72 -11.57 8.96 8.98
N LEU A 73 -12.54 8.25 8.41
CA LEU A 73 -12.69 8.08 6.96
C LEU A 73 -12.84 9.43 6.25
N LYS A 74 -13.64 10.36 6.79
CA LYS A 74 -13.84 11.69 6.20
C LYS A 74 -12.61 12.60 6.30
N THR A 75 -11.84 12.50 7.39
CA THR A 75 -10.65 13.33 7.60
C THR A 75 -9.38 12.77 6.96
N GLY A 76 -9.42 11.52 6.55
CA GLY A 76 -8.30 10.82 5.95
C GLY A 76 -7.66 9.79 6.87
N ILE A 77 -7.32 8.64 6.29
CA ILE A 77 -6.61 7.56 6.97
C ILE A 77 -5.11 7.70 6.65
N PRO A 78 -4.21 7.74 7.66
CA PRO A 78 -2.78 7.84 7.40
C PRO A 78 -2.27 6.61 6.64
N TRP A 79 -1.34 6.83 5.73
CA TRP A 79 -0.76 5.79 4.87
C TRP A 79 0.76 5.91 4.88
N SER A 80 1.45 4.77 5.04
CA SER A 80 2.90 4.70 5.04
C SER A 80 3.44 3.84 3.89
N PRO A 81 4.23 4.41 2.96
CA PRO A 81 4.88 3.62 1.92
C PRO A 81 5.88 2.61 2.49
N TRP A 82 6.53 2.96 3.61
CA TRP A 82 7.47 2.09 4.31
C TRP A 82 6.78 0.92 4.99
N GLY A 83 5.58 1.16 5.53
CA GLY A 83 4.75 0.11 6.08
C GLY A 83 4.35 -0.92 5.02
N GLY A 84 3.86 -0.44 3.88
CA GLY A 84 3.57 -1.29 2.72
C GLY A 84 4.80 -2.06 2.24
N LEU A 85 5.95 -1.39 2.13
CA LEU A 85 7.22 -2.01 1.72
C LEU A 85 7.59 -3.20 2.60
N ILE A 86 7.68 -2.98 3.91
CA ILE A 86 8.13 -4.02 4.86
C ILE A 86 7.18 -5.21 4.80
N ILE A 87 5.87 -4.96 4.89
CA ILE A 87 4.88 -6.04 4.94
C ILE A 87 4.91 -6.86 3.65
N VAL A 88 4.84 -6.21 2.49
CA VAL A 88 4.78 -6.92 1.20
C VAL A 88 6.10 -7.64 0.92
N LEU A 89 7.25 -7.05 1.26
CA LEU A 89 8.54 -7.70 1.11
C LEU A 89 8.59 -9.04 1.86
N PHE A 90 8.15 -9.06 3.12
CA PHE A 90 8.11 -10.30 3.90
C PHE A 90 7.07 -11.29 3.39
N LEU A 91 5.86 -10.84 3.06
CA LEU A 91 4.81 -11.73 2.55
C LEU A 91 5.18 -12.35 1.20
N SER A 92 5.70 -11.55 0.27
CA SER A 92 6.13 -12.00 -1.05
C SER A 92 7.35 -12.92 -0.94
N ALA A 93 8.37 -12.56 -0.15
CA ALA A 93 9.52 -13.43 0.05
C ALA A 93 9.11 -14.78 0.68
N TYR A 94 8.23 -14.76 1.68
CA TYR A 94 7.73 -15.99 2.29
C TYR A 94 6.91 -16.83 1.29
N ASN A 95 6.00 -16.20 0.54
CA ASN A 95 5.17 -16.92 -0.42
C ASN A 95 6.02 -17.53 -1.55
N GLU A 96 6.77 -16.69 -2.26
CA GLU A 96 7.46 -17.09 -3.48
C GLU A 96 8.76 -17.86 -3.22
N MET A 97 9.53 -17.52 -2.19
CA MET A 97 10.84 -18.16 -1.97
C MET A 97 10.77 -19.37 -1.05
N TYR A 98 9.68 -19.53 -0.30
CA TYR A 98 9.53 -20.62 0.67
C TYR A 98 8.29 -21.48 0.43
N VAL A 99 7.08 -20.90 0.42
CA VAL A 99 5.83 -21.67 0.25
C VAL A 99 5.77 -22.30 -1.14
N ASP A 100 6.02 -21.54 -2.20
CA ASP A 100 5.89 -22.01 -3.56
C ASP A 100 6.82 -23.18 -3.91
N PRO A 101 8.13 -23.15 -3.55
CA PRO A 101 9.01 -24.29 -3.76
C PRO A 101 8.69 -25.49 -2.88
N ARG A 102 8.27 -25.25 -1.63
CA ARG A 102 8.09 -26.30 -0.62
C ARG A 102 6.74 -27.00 -0.73
N GLU A 103 5.68 -26.24 -0.94
CA GLU A 103 4.30 -26.70 -0.84
C GLU A 103 3.64 -26.84 -2.21
N ASN A 104 3.93 -25.93 -3.14
CA ASN A 104 3.33 -25.93 -4.48
C ASN A 104 4.18 -26.61 -5.56
N GLY A 105 5.42 -27.02 -5.21
CA GLY A 105 6.33 -27.71 -6.13
C GLY A 105 6.86 -26.85 -7.27
N ILE A 106 6.78 -25.52 -7.15
CA ILE A 106 7.25 -24.58 -8.16
C ILE A 106 8.78 -24.53 -8.10
N PRO A 107 9.50 -24.69 -9.22
CA PRO A 107 10.96 -24.56 -9.22
C PRO A 107 11.40 -23.22 -8.64
N PHE A 108 12.39 -23.22 -7.73
CA PHE A 108 12.84 -22.01 -7.04
C PHE A 108 13.19 -20.86 -8.00
N SER A 109 13.80 -21.16 -9.15
CA SER A 109 14.12 -20.14 -10.16
C SER A 109 12.89 -19.45 -10.75
N ALA A 110 11.78 -20.18 -10.92
CA ALA A 110 10.52 -19.63 -11.41
C ALA A 110 9.83 -18.79 -10.33
N ALA A 111 9.75 -19.31 -9.10
CA ALA A 111 9.17 -18.58 -7.98
C ALA A 111 10.01 -17.33 -7.61
N TYR A 112 11.33 -17.40 -7.73
CA TYR A 112 12.19 -16.23 -7.58
C TYR A 112 11.94 -15.14 -8.65
N GLN A 113 11.56 -15.52 -9.87
CA GLN A 113 11.17 -14.53 -10.89
C GLN A 113 9.86 -13.82 -10.52
N ASN A 114 8.87 -14.55 -9.99
CA ASN A 114 7.64 -13.96 -9.46
C ASN A 114 7.95 -12.98 -8.31
N PHE A 115 8.81 -13.39 -7.37
CA PHE A 115 9.29 -12.51 -6.28
C PHE A 115 9.92 -11.22 -6.81
N VAL A 116 10.80 -11.33 -7.82
CA VAL A 116 11.41 -10.15 -8.45
C VAL A 116 10.35 -9.26 -9.11
N ALA A 117 9.32 -9.84 -9.73
CA ALA A 117 8.22 -9.07 -10.29
C ALA A 117 7.43 -8.32 -9.20
N ASP A 118 7.13 -8.95 -8.07
CA ASP A 118 6.54 -8.29 -6.89
C ASP A 118 7.42 -7.11 -6.42
N MET A 119 8.74 -7.30 -6.37
CA MET A 119 9.71 -6.26 -5.99
C MET A 119 9.70 -5.07 -6.95
N LEU A 120 9.53 -5.30 -8.25
CA LEU A 120 9.40 -4.22 -9.23
C LEU A 120 8.11 -3.43 -9.02
N GLY A 121 7.01 -4.11 -8.68
CA GLY A 121 5.75 -3.46 -8.30
C GLY A 121 5.91 -2.58 -7.05
N LEU A 122 6.62 -3.09 -6.05
CA LEU A 122 6.97 -2.37 -4.84
C LEU A 122 7.85 -1.14 -5.11
N ALA A 123 8.88 -1.29 -5.95
CA ALA A 123 9.74 -0.20 -6.35
C ALA A 123 8.95 0.91 -7.07
N LEU A 124 7.98 0.55 -7.91
CA LEU A 124 7.08 1.52 -8.51
C LEU A 124 6.19 2.20 -7.45
N CYS A 125 5.67 1.47 -6.47
CA CYS A 125 4.90 2.06 -5.38
C CYS A 125 5.72 3.12 -4.60
N LEU A 126 6.98 2.82 -4.28
CA LEU A 126 7.88 3.77 -3.61
C LEU A 126 8.16 5.00 -4.49
N THR A 127 8.37 4.78 -5.79
CA THR A 127 8.60 5.84 -6.77
C THR A 127 7.39 6.77 -6.84
N LEU A 128 6.19 6.21 -7.01
CA LEU A 128 4.95 6.97 -6.97
C LEU A 128 4.81 7.70 -5.64
N SER A 129 5.04 7.03 -4.51
CA SER A 129 4.99 7.69 -3.21
C SER A 129 5.91 8.91 -3.13
N HIS A 130 7.12 8.81 -3.65
CA HIS A 130 8.09 9.90 -3.61
C HIS A 130 7.63 11.12 -4.41
N PHE A 131 7.12 10.91 -5.63
CA PHE A 131 6.77 12.02 -6.54
C PHE A 131 5.32 12.50 -6.42
N THR A 132 4.39 11.60 -6.15
CA THR A 132 2.94 11.86 -6.23
C THR A 132 2.23 11.89 -4.89
N PHE A 133 2.77 11.26 -3.83
CA PHE A 133 2.08 11.19 -2.53
C PHE A 133 2.74 12.01 -1.40
N ARG A 134 4.00 12.41 -1.54
CA ARG A 134 4.63 13.37 -0.62
C ARG A 134 4.01 14.76 -0.76
N ASP A 135 3.83 15.45 0.36
CA ASP A 135 3.52 16.88 0.36
C ASP A 135 4.77 17.72 0.01
N ARG A 136 4.61 19.05 -0.10
CA ARG A 136 5.72 19.97 -0.43
C ARG A 136 6.82 20.00 0.64
N LEU A 137 6.57 19.48 1.85
CA LEU A 137 7.54 19.43 2.94
C LEU A 137 8.27 18.07 2.97
N GLY A 138 7.98 17.16 2.03
CA GLY A 138 8.57 15.83 2.01
C GLY A 138 7.96 14.88 3.06
N ASN A 139 6.88 15.30 3.71
CA ASN A 139 6.18 14.49 4.68
C ASN A 139 5.08 13.72 3.95
N THR A 140 5.09 12.40 4.08
CA THR A 140 3.82 11.67 4.10
C THR A 140 3.13 12.10 5.40
N ARG A 141 1.81 12.26 5.42
CA ARG A 141 1.05 12.59 6.65
C ARG A 141 1.05 11.40 7.63
N THR A 142 2.24 10.92 7.96
CA THR A 142 2.65 9.87 8.89
C THR A 142 3.25 10.46 10.15
N ASP A 143 3.61 11.75 10.10
CA ASP A 143 4.12 12.47 11.26
C ASP A 143 2.91 12.84 12.11
N TYR A 144 2.49 11.90 12.94
CA TYR A 144 2.07 12.30 14.27
C TYR A 144 3.27 13.08 14.82
N ALA A 145 3.24 14.41 14.66
CA ALA A 145 3.84 15.27 15.65
C ALA A 145 3.37 14.67 16.97
N THR A 146 4.32 14.09 17.70
CA THR A 146 4.23 13.91 19.14
C THR A 146 3.65 15.21 19.65
N SER A 147 2.34 15.23 19.87
CA SER A 147 1.62 16.31 20.49
C SER A 147 2.01 16.25 21.97
N SER A 148 3.25 16.64 22.23
CA SER A 148 3.80 16.93 23.55
C SER A 148 3.47 18.37 23.95
N GLU A 149 2.63 19.09 23.18
CA GLU A 149 2.18 20.46 23.47
C GLU A 149 0.72 20.51 23.95
N VAL A 150 0.26 19.50 24.69
CA VAL A 150 -0.95 19.61 25.52
C VAL A 150 -0.53 19.36 26.96
N GLY A 151 0.04 20.37 27.60
CA GLY A 151 0.52 20.22 28.97
C GLY A 151 1.24 21.41 29.60
N SER A 152 0.92 22.65 29.22
CA SER A 152 1.30 23.81 30.05
C SER A 152 0.16 24.82 30.06
N ILE A 153 -0.86 24.51 30.84
CA ILE A 153 -1.77 25.53 31.38
C ILE A 153 -0.94 26.34 32.40
N PRO A 154 -0.82 27.67 32.30
CA PRO A 154 -0.25 28.46 33.38
C PRO A 154 -1.27 28.50 34.52
N SER A 155 -0.94 27.92 35.67
CA SER A 155 -1.63 28.20 36.91
C SER A 155 -1.17 29.54 37.46
N ALA A 156 -2.15 30.46 37.60
CA ALA A 156 -2.25 31.67 38.43
C ALA A 156 -0.95 32.32 38.95
#